data_AF-A0A812STI8-F1
#
_entry.id   AF-A0A812STI8-F1
#
_cell.length_a   1.000
_cell.length_b   1.000
_cell.length_c   1.000
_cell.angle_alpha   90.00
_cell.angle_beta   90.00
_cell.angle_gamma   90.00
#
_symmetry.space_group_name_H-M   'P 1'
#
loop_
_entity.id
_entity.type
_entity.pdbx_description
1 polymer ?
#
loop_
_entity_poly.entity_id
_entity_poly.type
_entity_poly.pdbx_seq_one_letter_code
_entity_poly.pdbx_strand_id
1 'polypeptide(L)'
;MKAINEACRSKGGHYATYSCKVVSWDDVSRGTVGGSLSCWGANITDTYLKSKTGQRLFTVRSDNWNEKLGIVSADEVAVVASRTGVPLQPVTLRNVLQQMGAYGSYAGLEGQTDLSNAALDAQCSIRFQTTFIPVEESSGGRGKLEFATEAYNYNTTSDSDPRNLVLLCTSQGMAVQQDGRGSKKLFHHAVEGDGKIHRYWLEAEESFHKVGGEQRESNQERAAALARRRATSSVIGVPAMGQRFNVLMTIQANLGANLKAMAEVFLRVILRLLHLAVRGQCRSSAVRRSAPAPKGLSSAARVSGGTEHDVWKGLSIKSPKRNGAEHVTVTIVIYNAVRGGVPTPEDVAAAIDDLEGLYRACADTGRLADTKFDFMKEQLKVRDMVDITTKVAFQPFGVDVLHYDVFP
;
A
#
# COMPACT_ATOMS: atom_id res chain seq x y z
N MET A 1 12.50 0.72 -14.26
CA MET A 1 13.39 0.72 -13.08
C MET A 1 14.77 1.31 -13.37
N LYS A 2 15.61 0.72 -14.24
CA LYS A 2 16.98 1.21 -14.51
C LYS A 2 17.04 2.71 -14.84
N ALA A 3 16.26 3.16 -15.83
CA ALA A 3 16.22 4.57 -16.23
C ALA A 3 15.82 5.52 -15.09
N ILE A 4 14.89 5.11 -14.23
CA ILE A 4 14.45 5.90 -13.06
C ILE A 4 15.57 5.97 -12.03
N ASN A 5 16.21 4.85 -11.70
CA ASN A 5 17.32 4.82 -10.75
C ASN A 5 18.54 5.63 -11.27
N GLU A 6 18.80 5.60 -12.57
CA GLU A 6 19.82 6.44 -13.21
C GLU A 6 19.45 7.92 -13.13
N ALA A 7 18.20 8.29 -13.36
CA ALA A 7 17.74 9.67 -13.20
C ALA A 7 17.90 10.15 -11.74
N CYS A 8 17.48 9.35 -10.76
CA CYS A 8 17.66 9.67 -9.33
C CYS A 8 19.13 9.87 -8.97
N ARG A 9 20.00 8.93 -9.37
CA ARG A 9 21.45 9.01 -9.07
C ARG A 9 22.12 10.19 -9.76
N SER A 10 21.82 10.41 -11.03
CA SER A 10 22.44 11.48 -11.83
C SER A 10 22.03 12.87 -11.36
N LYS A 11 20.78 13.04 -10.89
CA LYS A 11 20.31 14.32 -10.36
C LYS A 11 20.89 14.66 -8.99
N GLY A 12 21.28 13.65 -8.19
CA GLY A 12 21.95 13.84 -6.91
C GLY A 12 21.04 14.38 -5.79
N GLY A 13 21.63 14.92 -4.72
CA GLY A 13 20.89 15.53 -3.61
C GLY A 13 19.87 14.57 -2.97
N HIS A 14 18.66 15.08 -2.67
CA HIS A 14 17.61 14.26 -2.08
C HIS A 14 17.08 13.18 -3.05
N TYR A 15 17.13 13.41 -4.37
CA TYR A 15 16.70 12.44 -5.39
C TYR A 15 17.50 11.14 -5.34
N ALA A 16 18.80 11.21 -5.02
CA ALA A 16 19.65 10.04 -4.90
C ALA A 16 19.24 9.09 -3.75
N THR A 17 18.39 9.55 -2.82
CA THR A 17 17.82 8.73 -1.76
C THR A 17 16.60 7.91 -2.20
N TYR A 18 16.09 8.17 -3.42
CA TYR A 18 14.96 7.46 -4.02
C TYR A 18 15.42 6.40 -5.02
N SER A 19 14.72 5.27 -5.04
CA SER A 19 14.93 4.23 -6.05
C SER A 19 13.67 3.41 -6.26
N CYS A 20 13.60 2.69 -7.37
CA CYS A 20 12.56 1.70 -7.60
C CYS A 20 12.71 0.52 -6.64
N LYS A 21 11.65 0.21 -5.90
CA LYS A 21 11.52 -0.97 -5.05
C LYS A 21 10.33 -1.81 -5.53
N VAL A 22 10.50 -3.12 -5.56
CA VAL A 22 9.43 -4.09 -5.88
C VAL A 22 8.71 -4.61 -4.63
N VAL A 23 9.24 -4.27 -3.45
CA VAL A 23 8.66 -4.52 -2.14
C VAL A 23 8.73 -3.23 -1.34
N SER A 24 7.61 -2.86 -0.75
CA SER A 24 7.44 -1.70 0.11
C SER A 24 7.26 -2.18 1.54
N TRP A 25 8.08 -1.71 2.47
CA TRP A 25 7.86 -1.96 3.89
C TRP A 25 6.89 -0.91 4.41
N ASP A 26 5.72 -1.39 4.85
CA ASP A 26 4.59 -0.59 5.29
C ASP A 26 4.34 -0.82 6.78
N ASP A 27 5.40 -0.67 7.56
CA ASP A 27 5.44 -1.10 8.95
C ASP A 27 4.56 -0.24 9.85
N VAL A 28 3.95 -0.92 10.82
CA VAL A 28 3.17 -0.31 11.89
C VAL A 28 4.02 -0.20 13.15
N SER A 29 4.72 -1.30 13.49
CA SER A 29 5.53 -1.39 14.71
C SER A 29 6.83 -2.13 14.42
N ARG A 30 7.92 -1.37 14.31
CA ARG A 30 9.27 -1.89 14.03
C ARG A 30 10.00 -2.25 15.32
N GLY A 31 10.63 -3.42 15.33
CA GLY A 31 11.48 -3.85 16.43
C GLY A 31 12.78 -3.05 16.50
N THR A 32 13.31 -2.91 17.71
CA THR A 32 14.65 -2.38 17.97
C THR A 32 15.48 -3.33 18.82
N VAL A 33 16.80 -3.36 18.62
CA VAL A 33 17.77 -4.14 19.40
C VAL A 33 18.94 -3.22 19.74
N GLY A 34 19.18 -2.99 21.03
CA GLY A 34 20.25 -2.10 21.49
C GLY A 34 20.13 -0.67 20.91
N GLY A 35 18.91 -0.16 20.76
CA GLY A 35 18.63 1.16 20.18
C GLY A 35 18.72 1.25 18.66
N SER A 36 19.07 0.16 17.95
CA SER A 36 19.11 0.10 16.48
C SER A 36 17.85 -0.55 15.91
N LEU A 37 17.46 -0.16 14.69
CA LEU A 37 16.34 -0.80 13.96
C LEU A 37 16.60 -2.29 13.73
N SER A 38 15.55 -3.09 13.79
CA SER A 38 15.55 -4.51 13.44
C SER A 38 14.87 -4.73 12.09
N CYS A 39 15.03 -5.92 11.49
CA CYS A 39 14.15 -6.39 10.40
C CYS A 39 12.87 -7.04 10.95
N TRP A 40 12.80 -7.25 12.27
CA TRP A 40 11.66 -7.83 12.96
C TRP A 40 10.80 -6.74 13.60
N GLY A 41 9.56 -7.07 13.93
CA GLY A 41 8.65 -6.19 14.66
C GLY A 41 7.33 -6.88 14.99
N ALA A 42 6.51 -6.19 15.78
CA ALA A 42 5.23 -6.72 16.24
C ALA A 42 4.16 -6.68 15.13
N ASN A 43 4.30 -5.78 14.16
CA ASN A 43 3.35 -5.59 13.07
C ASN A 43 4.07 -5.00 11.83
N ILE A 44 4.65 -5.90 11.02
CA ILE A 44 5.43 -5.60 9.81
C ILE A 44 4.65 -6.08 8.60
N THR A 45 4.50 -5.21 7.60
CA THR A 45 3.76 -5.51 6.37
C THR A 45 4.62 -5.25 5.16
N ASP A 46 4.81 -6.28 4.33
CA ASP A 46 5.31 -6.09 2.98
C ASP A 46 4.15 -5.81 2.03
N THR A 47 4.27 -4.74 1.26
CA THR A 47 3.35 -4.39 0.19
C THR A 47 4.03 -4.62 -1.17
N TYR A 48 3.32 -5.32 -2.06
CA TYR A 48 3.74 -5.60 -3.43
C TYR A 48 2.74 -5.03 -4.42
N LEU A 49 3.23 -4.54 -5.55
CA LEU A 49 2.38 -4.13 -6.66
C LEU A 49 2.47 -5.15 -7.79
N LYS A 50 1.34 -5.68 -8.25
CA LYS A 50 1.31 -6.67 -9.34
C LYS A 50 0.27 -6.31 -10.38
N SER A 51 0.63 -6.42 -11.65
CA SER A 51 -0.36 -6.38 -12.73
C SER A 51 -1.32 -7.56 -12.60
N LYS A 52 -2.48 -7.43 -13.23
CA LYS A 52 -3.44 -8.53 -13.36
C LYS A 52 -2.84 -9.77 -14.04
N THR A 53 -1.88 -9.58 -14.94
CA THR A 53 -1.13 -10.66 -15.62
C THR A 53 -0.02 -11.28 -14.76
N GLY A 54 0.17 -10.80 -13.53
CA GLY A 54 1.15 -11.32 -12.57
C GLY A 54 2.54 -10.67 -12.65
N GLN A 55 2.74 -9.70 -13.54
CA GLN A 55 4.00 -8.94 -13.61
C GLN A 55 4.19 -8.14 -12.31
N ARG A 56 5.37 -8.28 -11.69
CA ARG A 56 5.75 -7.42 -10.57
C ARG A 56 5.99 -6.01 -11.07
N LEU A 57 5.30 -5.07 -10.45
CA LEU A 57 5.48 -3.64 -10.64
C LEU A 57 6.38 -3.10 -9.52
N PHE A 58 6.60 -1.79 -9.51
CA PHE A 58 7.49 -1.16 -8.55
C PHE A 58 6.89 0.14 -8.02
N THR A 59 7.40 0.62 -6.91
CA THR A 59 7.22 2.00 -6.45
C THR A 59 8.58 2.70 -6.41
N VAL A 60 8.61 4.00 -6.65
CA VAL A 60 9.73 4.89 -6.43
C VAL A 60 9.53 5.48 -5.04
N ARG A 61 10.44 5.14 -4.13
CA ARG A 61 10.38 5.55 -2.73
C ARG A 61 11.78 5.71 -2.16
N SER A 62 11.85 6.35 -1.00
CA SER A 62 13.06 6.34 -0.18
C SER A 62 13.35 4.93 0.36
N ASP A 63 14.53 4.73 0.93
CA ASP A 63 14.97 3.43 1.45
C ASP A 63 13.94 2.73 2.38
N ASN A 64 13.88 1.39 2.36
CA ASN A 64 12.93 0.62 3.18
C ASN A 64 13.41 0.47 4.62
N TRP A 65 14.72 0.37 4.83
CA TRP A 65 15.26 0.05 6.15
C TRP A 65 15.07 1.20 7.13
N ASN A 66 15.55 2.39 6.76
CA ASN A 66 15.39 3.63 7.51
C ASN A 66 14.52 4.60 6.70
N GLU A 67 13.26 4.23 6.54
CA GLU A 67 12.34 4.93 5.64
C GLU A 67 12.09 6.38 6.05
N LYS A 68 11.85 7.23 5.03
CA LYS A 68 11.39 8.60 5.24
C LYS A 68 9.90 8.61 5.53
N LEU A 69 9.51 9.29 6.59
CA LEU A 69 8.15 9.33 7.10
C LEU A 69 7.71 10.76 7.41
N GLY A 70 6.40 10.97 7.36
CA GLY A 70 5.73 12.14 7.89
C GLY A 70 4.87 11.76 9.09
N ILE A 71 4.52 12.76 9.89
CA ILE A 71 3.55 12.68 10.98
C ILE A 71 2.36 13.57 10.62
N VAL A 72 1.16 13.03 10.72
CA VAL A 72 -0.12 13.74 10.46
C VAL A 72 -1.17 13.33 11.48
N SER A 73 -2.14 14.20 11.76
CA SER A 73 -3.35 13.79 12.50
C SER A 73 -4.32 13.06 11.58
N ALA A 74 -5.11 12.13 12.11
CA ALA A 74 -6.24 11.52 11.39
C ALA A 74 -7.31 12.56 10.96
N ASP A 75 -7.35 13.74 11.59
CA ASP A 75 -8.18 14.87 11.15
C ASP A 75 -7.67 15.51 9.86
N GLU A 76 -6.40 15.33 9.53
CA GLU A 76 -5.73 15.89 8.35
C GLU A 76 -5.63 14.89 7.20
N VAL A 77 -6.29 13.74 7.30
CA VAL A 77 -6.31 12.75 6.22
C VAL A 77 -7.72 12.61 5.68
N ALA A 78 -7.96 13.05 4.45
CA ALA A 78 -9.23 12.92 3.76
C ALA A 78 -9.35 11.54 3.09
N VAL A 79 -10.47 10.88 3.32
CA VAL A 79 -10.89 9.64 2.67
C VAL A 79 -12.18 9.92 1.93
N VAL A 80 -12.29 9.46 0.68
CA VAL A 80 -13.56 9.48 -0.04
C VAL A 80 -14.36 8.25 0.39
N ALA A 81 -15.47 8.47 1.09
CA ALA A 81 -16.28 7.38 1.65
C ALA A 81 -17.77 7.71 1.64
N SER A 82 -18.58 6.66 1.80
CA SER A 82 -20.04 6.73 1.85
C SER A 82 -20.53 5.78 2.95
N ARG A 83 -21.63 6.17 3.60
CA ARG A 83 -22.43 5.28 4.45
C ARG A 83 -23.60 4.79 3.64
N THR A 84 -24.18 3.65 3.99
CA THR A 84 -25.38 3.10 3.32
C THR A 84 -26.46 4.18 3.16
N GLY A 85 -26.88 4.43 1.92
CA GLY A 85 -27.89 5.44 1.58
C GLY A 85 -27.40 6.90 1.53
N VAL A 86 -26.11 7.17 1.74
CA VAL A 86 -25.51 8.51 1.69
C VAL A 86 -24.59 8.63 0.46
N PRO A 87 -24.59 9.74 -0.29
CA PRO A 87 -23.64 9.94 -1.38
C PRO A 87 -22.17 9.87 -0.94
N LEU A 88 -21.31 9.50 -1.89
CA LEU A 88 -19.86 9.48 -1.70
C LEU A 88 -19.32 10.91 -1.54
N GLN A 89 -18.53 11.14 -0.49
CA GLN A 89 -17.95 12.45 -0.20
C GLN A 89 -16.61 12.33 0.54
N PRO A 90 -15.72 13.35 0.46
CA PRO A 90 -14.57 13.44 1.34
C PRO A 90 -14.98 13.55 2.82
N VAL A 91 -14.35 12.75 3.67
CA VAL A 91 -14.50 12.75 5.13
C VAL A 91 -13.13 12.57 5.77
N THR A 92 -12.93 13.02 7.01
CA THR A 92 -11.66 12.80 7.71
C THR A 92 -11.50 11.34 8.12
N LEU A 93 -10.25 10.86 8.19
CA LEU A 93 -9.93 9.54 8.71
C LEU A 93 -10.37 9.41 10.18
N ARG A 94 -10.27 10.49 10.96
CA ARG A 94 -10.87 10.59 12.31
C ARG A 94 -12.33 10.14 12.31
N ASN A 95 -13.16 10.70 11.42
CA ASN A 95 -14.57 10.37 11.33
C ASN A 95 -14.82 8.94 10.84
N VAL A 96 -14.00 8.45 9.90
CA VAL A 96 -14.07 7.06 9.43
C VAL A 96 -13.79 6.09 10.58
N LEU A 97 -12.73 6.31 11.36
CA LEU A 97 -12.36 5.45 12.48
C LEU A 97 -13.43 5.45 13.57
N GLN A 98 -13.98 6.63 13.90
CA GLN A 98 -15.02 6.78 14.93
C GLN A 98 -16.34 6.08 14.54
N GLN A 99 -16.65 6.04 13.25
CA GLN A 99 -17.88 5.45 12.71
C GLN A 99 -17.57 4.25 11.81
N MET A 100 -16.53 3.49 12.15
CA MET A 100 -16.01 2.42 11.28
C MET A 100 -17.09 1.38 10.97
N GLY A 101 -17.95 1.07 11.94
CA GLY A 101 -19.10 0.20 11.77
C GLY A 101 -20.08 0.70 10.71
N ALA A 102 -20.36 2.00 10.66
CA ALA A 102 -21.27 2.58 9.66
C ALA A 102 -20.67 2.51 8.24
N TYR A 103 -19.40 2.88 8.09
CA TYR A 103 -18.71 2.88 6.80
C TYR A 103 -18.35 1.48 6.29
N GLY A 104 -18.12 0.50 7.19
CA GLY A 104 -17.79 -0.88 6.85
C GLY A 104 -18.94 -1.87 7.00
N SER A 105 -20.15 -1.41 7.32
CA SER A 105 -21.34 -2.26 7.50
C SER A 105 -21.64 -3.12 6.28
N TYR A 106 -21.41 -2.59 5.07
CA TYR A 106 -21.58 -3.35 3.82
C TYR A 106 -20.65 -4.57 3.75
N ALA A 107 -19.46 -4.50 4.36
CA ALA A 107 -18.50 -5.61 4.46
C ALA A 107 -18.77 -6.52 5.68
N GLY A 108 -19.82 -6.22 6.43
CA GLY A 108 -20.28 -6.94 7.61
C GLY A 108 -19.72 -6.43 8.93
N LEU A 109 -19.06 -5.27 9.00
CA LEU A 109 -18.72 -4.72 10.32
C LEU A 109 -19.99 -4.44 11.14
N GLU A 110 -19.93 -4.72 12.44
CA GLU A 110 -21.01 -4.36 13.35
C GLU A 110 -21.20 -2.84 13.35
N GLY A 111 -22.44 -2.37 13.24
CA GLY A 111 -22.74 -0.95 13.00
C GLY A 111 -22.21 0.03 14.05
N GLN A 112 -21.95 -0.44 15.28
CA GLN A 112 -21.40 0.36 16.39
C GLN A 112 -19.87 0.22 16.54
N THR A 113 -19.18 -0.42 15.58
CA THR A 113 -17.73 -0.58 15.64
C THR A 113 -17.05 0.79 15.61
N ASP A 114 -16.32 1.09 16.67
CA ASP A 114 -15.47 2.27 16.81
C ASP A 114 -14.00 1.81 16.92
N LEU A 115 -13.16 2.27 15.98
CA LEU A 115 -11.70 2.01 15.97
C LEU A 115 -10.88 3.25 16.32
N SER A 116 -11.54 4.30 16.80
CA SER A 116 -10.97 5.53 17.30
C SER A 116 -10.05 5.35 18.49
N ASN A 117 -8.96 6.10 18.51
CA ASN A 117 -8.23 6.43 19.73
C ASN A 117 -7.64 7.83 19.60
N ALA A 118 -8.22 8.82 20.29
CA ALA A 118 -7.83 10.22 20.13
C ALA A 118 -6.33 10.49 20.37
N ALA A 119 -5.69 9.77 21.30
CA ALA A 119 -4.27 9.95 21.58
C ALA A 119 -3.39 9.37 20.46
N LEU A 120 -3.72 8.18 19.95
CA LEU A 120 -2.97 7.56 18.85
C LEU A 120 -3.25 8.27 17.51
N ASP A 121 -4.50 8.65 17.28
CA ASP A 121 -4.98 9.23 16.02
C ASP A 121 -4.48 10.67 15.80
N ALA A 122 -4.07 11.36 16.87
CA ALA A 122 -3.35 12.63 16.79
C ALA A 122 -1.96 12.49 16.13
N GLN A 123 -1.43 11.27 16.08
CA GLN A 123 -0.10 10.97 15.53
C GLN A 123 -0.15 9.72 14.66
N CYS A 124 -0.53 9.88 13.40
CA CYS A 124 -0.44 8.83 12.39
C CYS A 124 0.87 8.97 11.62
N SER A 125 1.51 7.84 11.29
CA SER A 125 2.61 7.88 10.34
C SER A 125 2.09 7.88 8.92
N ILE A 126 2.75 8.64 8.05
CA ILE A 126 2.40 8.69 6.64
C ILE A 126 3.65 8.53 5.78
N ARG A 127 3.50 7.74 4.71
CA ARG A 127 4.53 7.53 3.69
C ARG A 127 3.98 7.90 2.32
N PHE A 128 4.78 8.65 1.56
CA PHE A 128 4.46 9.03 0.19
C PHE A 128 5.36 8.28 -0.78
N GLN A 129 4.75 7.64 -1.78
CA GLN A 129 5.42 6.91 -2.83
C GLN A 129 4.84 7.30 -4.17
N THR A 130 5.55 7.01 -5.24
CA THR A 130 5.02 7.15 -6.59
C THR A 130 5.33 5.92 -7.43
N THR A 131 4.63 5.70 -8.53
CA THR A 131 4.93 4.64 -9.48
C THR A 131 4.75 5.13 -10.91
N PHE A 132 5.49 4.50 -11.82
CA PHE A 132 5.40 4.72 -13.25
C PHE A 132 4.96 3.41 -13.89
N ILE A 133 3.68 3.35 -14.26
CA ILE A 133 3.04 2.18 -14.82
C ILE A 133 3.20 2.20 -16.34
N PRO A 134 3.79 1.16 -16.94
CA PRO A 134 3.82 1.06 -18.39
C PRO A 134 2.40 0.83 -18.90
N VAL A 135 1.95 1.68 -19.81
CA VAL A 135 0.66 1.52 -20.49
C VAL A 135 0.90 1.28 -21.98
N GLU A 136 0.12 0.36 -22.54
CA GLU A 136 0.16 0.05 -23.96
C GLU A 136 -0.64 1.09 -24.74
N GLU A 137 -0.18 1.37 -25.96
CA GLU A 137 -0.94 2.19 -26.90
C GLU A 137 -2.20 1.42 -27.32
N SER A 138 -3.35 2.07 -27.24
CA SER A 138 -4.61 1.49 -27.70
C SER A 138 -5.10 2.24 -28.93
N SER A 139 -5.53 1.52 -29.96
CA SER A 139 -5.87 2.01 -31.32
C SER A 139 -7.14 2.89 -31.40
N GLY A 140 -7.46 3.61 -30.33
CA GLY A 140 -8.61 4.52 -30.24
C GLY A 140 -8.92 5.00 -28.82
N GLY A 141 -8.01 4.82 -27.85
CA GLY A 141 -8.28 5.09 -26.45
C GLY A 141 -7.04 5.38 -25.62
N ARG A 142 -7.27 5.64 -24.33
CA ARG A 142 -6.21 5.88 -23.35
C ARG A 142 -5.54 4.57 -22.96
N GLY A 143 -4.21 4.58 -22.95
CA GLY A 143 -3.42 3.46 -22.43
C GLY A 143 -3.75 3.19 -20.97
N LYS A 144 -3.84 1.90 -20.60
CA LYS A 144 -4.24 1.47 -19.26
C LYS A 144 -3.61 0.16 -18.84
N LEU A 145 -3.52 -0.06 -17.54
CA LEU A 145 -3.06 -1.31 -16.93
C LEU A 145 -3.90 -1.65 -15.70
N GLU A 146 -4.36 -2.89 -15.62
CA GLU A 146 -4.99 -3.42 -14.41
C GLU A 146 -3.97 -4.03 -13.45
N PHE A 147 -4.16 -3.80 -12.16
CA PHE A 147 -3.25 -4.21 -11.10
C PHE A 147 -3.97 -4.42 -9.77
N ALA A 148 -3.26 -5.02 -8.82
CA ALA A 148 -3.66 -5.07 -7.41
C ALA A 148 -2.44 -4.79 -6.54
N THR A 149 -2.70 -4.23 -5.37
CA THR A 149 -1.72 -4.22 -4.29
C THR A 149 -1.89 -5.51 -3.48
N GLU A 150 -0.78 -6.09 -3.03
CA GLU A 150 -0.75 -7.29 -2.20
C GLU A 150 -0.08 -6.96 -0.87
N ALA A 151 -0.75 -7.25 0.23
CA ALA A 151 -0.23 -7.07 1.58
C ALA A 151 0.10 -8.43 2.21
N TYR A 152 1.32 -8.54 2.74
CA TYR A 152 1.78 -9.69 3.51
C TYR A 152 2.20 -9.20 4.90
N ASN A 153 1.42 -9.53 5.93
CA ASN A 153 1.78 -9.20 7.30
C ASN A 153 2.47 -10.39 7.97
N TYR A 154 3.68 -10.18 8.49
CA TYR A 154 4.50 -11.23 9.12
C TYR A 154 3.94 -11.76 10.46
N ASN A 155 2.96 -11.05 11.02
CA ASN A 155 2.38 -11.32 12.33
C ASN A 155 0.92 -11.82 12.23
N THR A 156 0.35 -11.84 11.01
CA THR A 156 -0.96 -12.43 10.71
C THR A 156 -0.80 -13.87 10.24
N THR A 157 -0.94 -14.82 11.17
CA THR A 157 -0.78 -16.26 10.89
C THR A 157 -2.08 -16.97 10.55
N SER A 158 -3.23 -16.30 10.71
CA SER A 158 -4.57 -16.84 10.44
C SER A 158 -5.51 -15.76 9.90
N ASP A 159 -6.41 -16.14 8.98
CA ASP A 159 -7.50 -15.26 8.49
C ASP A 159 -8.56 -14.95 9.57
N SER A 160 -8.55 -15.70 10.69
CA SER A 160 -9.39 -15.47 11.86
C SER A 160 -8.74 -14.60 12.95
N ASP A 161 -7.48 -14.21 12.77
CA ASP A 161 -6.73 -13.34 13.67
C ASP A 161 -5.92 -12.31 12.86
N PRO A 162 -6.58 -11.44 12.08
CA PRO A 162 -5.92 -10.38 11.33
C PRO A 162 -5.26 -9.38 12.27
N ARG A 163 -4.08 -8.89 11.91
CA ARG A 163 -3.39 -7.79 12.63
C ARG A 163 -3.85 -6.43 12.17
N ASN A 164 -4.42 -6.33 10.98
CA ASN A 164 -4.79 -5.05 10.40
C ASN A 164 -6.19 -5.10 9.77
N LEU A 165 -7.03 -4.14 10.13
CA LEU A 165 -8.10 -3.70 9.24
C LEU A 165 -7.47 -2.76 8.21
N VAL A 166 -7.64 -3.07 6.93
CA VAL A 166 -7.02 -2.34 5.83
C VAL A 166 -8.08 -1.58 5.06
N LEU A 167 -7.91 -0.27 4.94
CA LEU A 167 -8.74 0.60 4.10
C LEU A 167 -7.99 0.89 2.80
N LEU A 168 -8.56 0.47 1.67
CA LEU A 168 -8.04 0.77 0.35
C LEU A 168 -8.87 1.89 -0.27
N CYS A 169 -8.28 3.07 -0.43
CA CYS A 169 -8.97 4.30 -0.76
C CYS A 169 -8.52 4.84 -2.12
N THR A 170 -9.49 5.15 -2.98
CA THR A 170 -9.32 5.93 -4.22
C THR A 170 -10.35 7.07 -4.22
N SER A 171 -10.34 7.93 -5.23
CA SER A 171 -11.41 8.93 -5.37
C SER A 171 -12.76 8.34 -5.79
N GLN A 172 -12.85 7.02 -6.04
CA GLN A 172 -14.12 6.30 -6.21
C GLN A 172 -14.67 5.72 -4.91
N GLY A 173 -13.90 5.78 -3.82
CA GLY A 173 -14.37 5.40 -2.50
C GLY A 173 -13.38 4.59 -1.70
N MET A 174 -13.86 4.08 -0.57
CA MET A 174 -13.11 3.28 0.38
C MET A 174 -13.58 1.82 0.38
N ALA A 175 -12.65 0.90 0.16
CA ALA A 175 -12.85 -0.53 0.29
C ALA A 175 -12.28 -1.03 1.63
N VAL A 176 -13.14 -1.59 2.49
CA VAL A 176 -12.77 -2.11 3.82
C VAL A 176 -12.41 -3.59 3.72
N GLN A 177 -11.21 -3.94 4.16
CA GLN A 177 -10.62 -5.28 4.05
C GLN A 177 -9.87 -5.66 5.33
N GLN A 178 -9.45 -6.92 5.45
CA GLN A 178 -8.58 -7.43 6.50
C GLN A 178 -7.33 -8.02 5.86
N ASP A 179 -6.19 -7.90 6.53
CA ASP A 179 -5.07 -8.78 6.21
C ASP A 179 -5.41 -10.22 6.61
N GLY A 180 -4.52 -11.16 6.30
CA GLY A 180 -4.75 -12.56 6.60
C GLY A 180 -3.48 -13.36 6.40
N ARG A 181 -3.59 -14.68 6.56
CA ARG A 181 -2.47 -15.59 6.37
C ARG A 181 -1.94 -15.49 4.95
N GLY A 182 -0.63 -15.25 4.84
CA GLY A 182 0.06 -15.13 3.56
C GLY A 182 -0.21 -13.80 2.87
N SER A 183 0.13 -13.73 1.59
CA SER A 183 -0.12 -12.51 0.80
C SER A 183 -1.61 -12.41 0.45
N LYS A 184 -2.21 -11.26 0.73
CA LYS A 184 -3.60 -10.94 0.37
C LYS A 184 -3.63 -9.83 -0.67
N LYS A 185 -4.26 -10.09 -1.81
CA LYS A 185 -4.60 -9.03 -2.78
C LYS A 185 -5.68 -8.14 -2.18
N LEU A 186 -5.48 -6.83 -2.29
CA LEU A 186 -6.48 -5.82 -1.93
C LEU A 186 -7.15 -5.34 -3.21
N PHE A 187 -8.48 -5.39 -3.21
CA PHE A 187 -9.31 -5.00 -4.34
C PHE A 187 -10.15 -3.77 -4.00
N HIS A 188 -10.59 -3.04 -5.02
CA HIS A 188 -11.65 -2.05 -4.82
C HIS A 188 -12.99 -2.77 -4.71
N HIS A 189 -13.93 -2.23 -3.94
CA HIS A 189 -15.22 -2.86 -3.67
C HIS A 189 -16.36 -1.93 -4.07
N ALA A 190 -17.45 -2.50 -4.58
CA ALA A 190 -18.73 -1.81 -4.67
C ALA A 190 -19.87 -2.78 -4.29
N VAL A 191 -20.94 -2.23 -3.72
CA VAL A 191 -22.22 -2.94 -3.62
C VAL A 191 -23.02 -2.61 -4.86
N GLU A 192 -23.28 -3.62 -5.68
CA GLU A 192 -23.99 -3.44 -6.95
C GLU A 192 -25.51 -3.57 -6.75
N GLY A 193 -26.29 -3.39 -7.83
CA GLY A 193 -27.76 -3.42 -7.80
C GLY A 193 -28.36 -4.75 -7.32
N ASP A 194 -27.59 -5.83 -7.27
CA ASP A 194 -28.00 -7.13 -6.73
C ASP A 194 -27.80 -7.26 -5.20
N GLY A 195 -27.28 -6.21 -4.56
CA GLY A 195 -27.02 -6.15 -3.13
C GLY A 195 -25.79 -6.91 -2.66
N LYS A 196 -24.98 -7.48 -3.58
CA LYS A 196 -23.75 -8.19 -3.24
C LYS A 196 -22.53 -7.29 -3.36
N ILE A 197 -21.44 -7.72 -2.72
CA ILE A 197 -20.16 -7.01 -2.75
C ILE A 197 -19.33 -7.54 -3.92
N HIS A 198 -19.15 -6.73 -4.95
CA HIS A 198 -18.28 -7.04 -6.08
C HIS A 198 -16.90 -6.46 -5.82
N ARG A 199 -15.86 -7.26 -6.07
CA ARG A 199 -14.47 -6.82 -5.97
C ARG A 199 -13.89 -6.61 -7.36
N TYR A 200 -13.14 -5.54 -7.51
CA TYR A 200 -12.58 -5.09 -8.78
C TYR A 200 -11.07 -4.98 -8.69
N TRP A 201 -10.39 -5.37 -9.77
CA TRP A 201 -9.01 -4.96 -10.00
C TRP A 201 -8.92 -3.44 -9.96
N LEU A 202 -7.77 -2.90 -9.58
CA LEU A 202 -7.48 -1.49 -9.80
C LEU A 202 -7.04 -1.31 -11.26
N GLU A 203 -7.35 -0.18 -11.86
CA GLU A 203 -6.92 0.19 -13.21
C GLU A 203 -6.26 1.57 -13.16
N ALA A 204 -5.05 1.67 -13.71
CA ALA A 204 -4.36 2.92 -13.95
C ALA A 204 -4.54 3.29 -15.43
N GLU A 205 -5.23 4.39 -15.71
CA GLU A 205 -5.47 4.90 -17.07
C GLU A 205 -4.72 6.23 -17.27
N GLU A 206 -4.04 6.41 -18.40
CA GLU A 206 -3.34 7.67 -18.68
C GLU A 206 -4.29 8.89 -18.73
N SER A 207 -3.74 10.08 -18.45
CA SER A 207 -4.48 11.34 -18.56
C SER A 207 -3.72 12.41 -19.32
N PHE A 208 -4.35 13.58 -19.46
CA PHE A 208 -3.70 14.78 -20.00
C PHE A 208 -3.02 15.65 -18.93
N HIS A 209 -3.11 15.26 -17.65
CA HIS A 209 -2.43 15.96 -16.58
C HIS A 209 -0.97 15.50 -16.50
N LYS A 210 -0.07 16.47 -16.34
CA LYS A 210 1.37 16.20 -16.14
C LYS A 210 1.63 15.40 -14.86
N VAL A 211 2.84 14.84 -14.78
CA VAL A 211 3.35 14.23 -13.54
C VAL A 211 3.56 15.30 -12.47
N GLY A 212 3.15 14.99 -11.24
CA GLY A 212 3.29 15.85 -10.07
C GLY A 212 2.21 16.94 -9.94
N GLY A 213 1.87 17.26 -8.70
CA GLY A 213 0.93 18.32 -8.35
C GLY A 213 -0.55 17.98 -8.55
N GLU A 214 -1.42 18.90 -8.13
CA GLU A 214 -2.88 18.75 -8.15
C GLU A 214 -3.45 18.48 -9.55
N GLN A 215 -4.52 17.69 -9.65
CA GLN A 215 -5.28 17.51 -10.89
C GLN A 215 -6.67 18.12 -10.75
N ARG A 216 -6.82 19.36 -11.24
CA ARG A 216 -8.12 20.04 -11.34
C ARG A 216 -8.76 19.75 -12.68
N GLU A 217 -9.87 19.02 -12.67
CA GLU A 217 -10.61 18.69 -13.88
C GLU A 217 -11.64 19.75 -14.23
N SER A 218 -11.81 20.00 -15.53
CA SER A 218 -12.99 20.70 -16.06
C SER A 218 -14.25 19.83 -15.94
N ASN A 219 -15.42 20.46 -16.03
CA ASN A 219 -16.70 19.73 -16.04
C ASN A 219 -16.80 18.73 -17.20
N GLN A 220 -16.23 19.07 -18.36
CA GLN A 220 -16.22 18.21 -19.53
C GLN A 220 -15.34 16.97 -19.31
N GLU A 221 -14.14 17.15 -18.76
CA GLU A 221 -13.24 16.03 -18.42
C GLU A 221 -13.88 15.11 -17.38
N ARG A 222 -14.48 15.70 -16.36
CA ARG A 222 -15.20 14.96 -15.31
C ARG A 222 -16.35 14.14 -15.89
N ALA A 223 -17.19 14.75 -16.73
CA ALA A 223 -18.29 14.05 -17.40
C ALA A 223 -17.79 12.91 -18.30
N ALA A 224 -16.72 13.15 -19.07
CA ALA A 224 -16.12 12.13 -19.93
C ALA A 224 -15.48 10.97 -19.14
N ALA A 225 -14.92 11.24 -17.96
CA ALA A 225 -14.43 10.20 -17.06
C ALA A 225 -15.58 9.37 -16.46
N LEU A 226 -16.63 10.04 -15.97
CA LEU A 226 -17.81 9.38 -15.41
C LEU A 226 -18.55 8.51 -16.43
N ALA A 227 -18.69 8.97 -17.67
CA ALA A 227 -19.29 8.19 -18.76
C ALA A 227 -18.56 6.86 -19.02
N ARG A 228 -17.27 6.79 -18.68
CA ARG A 228 -16.42 5.61 -18.79
C ARG A 228 -16.22 4.89 -17.45
N ARG A 229 -16.99 5.28 -16.42
CA ARG A 229 -16.91 4.77 -15.03
C ARG A 229 -15.52 4.92 -14.40
N ARG A 230 -14.81 6.00 -14.75
CA ARG A 230 -13.49 6.30 -14.19
C ARG A 230 -13.56 7.26 -13.02
N ALA A 231 -12.60 7.12 -12.12
CA ALA A 231 -12.41 7.98 -10.95
C ALA A 231 -12.26 9.44 -11.36
N THR A 232 -12.84 10.39 -10.64
CA THR A 232 -12.66 11.83 -10.89
C THR A 232 -11.81 12.46 -9.80
N SER A 233 -11.25 13.64 -10.02
CA SER A 233 -10.48 14.34 -9.00
C SER A 233 -11.34 14.59 -7.76
N SER A 234 -10.78 14.34 -6.59
CA SER A 234 -11.43 14.58 -5.30
C SER A 234 -10.39 14.96 -4.26
N VAL A 235 -10.83 15.56 -3.16
CA VAL A 235 -9.98 15.78 -1.99
C VAL A 235 -9.74 14.42 -1.33
N ILE A 236 -8.49 13.96 -1.37
CA ILE A 236 -8.06 12.66 -0.83
C ILE A 236 -6.60 12.76 -0.35
N GLY A 237 -6.31 12.16 0.80
CA GLY A 237 -5.01 12.28 1.46
C GLY A 237 -4.89 13.57 2.27
N VAL A 238 -3.69 14.13 2.36
CA VAL A 238 -3.41 15.34 3.17
C VAL A 238 -3.82 16.63 2.46
N PRO A 239 -4.11 17.75 3.18
CA PRO A 239 -4.54 19.00 2.56
C PRO A 239 -3.64 19.48 1.41
N ALA A 240 -2.32 19.33 1.56
CA ALA A 240 -1.33 19.73 0.56
C ALA A 240 -1.43 18.98 -0.78
N MET A 241 -2.14 17.84 -0.83
CA MET A 241 -2.36 17.11 -2.09
C MET A 241 -3.35 17.84 -3.00
N GLY A 242 -4.25 18.66 -2.46
CA GLY A 242 -5.37 19.22 -3.22
C GLY A 242 -6.29 18.13 -3.79
N GLN A 243 -6.88 18.38 -4.95
CA GLN A 243 -7.65 17.39 -5.69
C GLN A 243 -6.77 16.41 -6.47
N ARG A 244 -7.01 15.11 -6.30
CA ARG A 244 -6.28 14.04 -7.00
C ARG A 244 -7.23 12.96 -7.50
N PHE A 245 -6.92 12.38 -8.65
CA PHE A 245 -7.50 11.11 -9.12
C PHE A 245 -6.45 9.99 -9.21
N ASN A 246 -5.17 10.35 -9.04
CA ASN A 246 -4.04 9.46 -9.29
C ASN A 246 -3.48 8.82 -8.03
N VAL A 247 -4.34 8.65 -7.02
CA VAL A 247 -3.96 8.23 -5.68
C VAL A 247 -4.60 6.90 -5.35
N LEU A 248 -3.78 5.98 -4.87
CA LEU A 248 -4.19 4.85 -4.07
C LEU A 248 -3.65 5.05 -2.67
N MET A 249 -4.53 5.14 -1.68
CA MET A 249 -4.15 5.25 -0.28
C MET A 249 -4.51 3.95 0.44
N THR A 250 -3.56 3.37 1.16
CA THR A 250 -3.76 2.21 2.03
C THR A 250 -3.60 2.66 3.47
N ILE A 251 -4.60 2.40 4.31
CA ILE A 251 -4.58 2.76 5.73
C ILE A 251 -4.66 1.46 6.53
N GLN A 252 -3.72 1.25 7.45
CA GLN A 252 -3.73 0.14 8.39
C GLN A 252 -4.24 0.63 9.75
N ALA A 253 -5.44 0.15 10.11
CA ALA A 253 -6.00 0.29 11.44
C ALA A 253 -5.75 -0.99 12.24
N ASN A 254 -4.81 -0.92 13.17
CA ASN A 254 -4.23 -2.11 13.79
C ASN A 254 -5.16 -2.74 14.80
N LEU A 255 -5.18 -4.06 14.84
CA LEU A 255 -6.10 -4.85 15.63
C LEU A 255 -5.37 -5.57 16.76
N GLY A 256 -5.99 -5.60 17.93
CA GLY A 256 -5.52 -6.42 19.05
C GLY A 256 -5.73 -7.91 18.75
N ALA A 257 -4.88 -8.76 19.32
CA ALA A 257 -4.98 -10.20 19.14
C ALA A 257 -6.34 -10.74 19.62
N ASN A 258 -6.94 -11.64 18.85
CA ASN A 258 -8.17 -12.30 19.25
C ASN A 258 -7.86 -13.46 20.21
N LEU A 259 -8.00 -13.22 21.52
CA LEU A 259 -7.78 -14.20 22.58
C LEU A 259 -8.53 -15.54 22.37
N LYS A 260 -9.66 -15.55 21.63
CA LYS A 260 -10.40 -16.79 21.32
C LYS A 260 -9.74 -17.65 20.23
N ALA A 261 -9.02 -17.06 19.28
CA ALA A 261 -8.39 -17.79 18.18
C ALA A 261 -7.11 -18.53 18.61
N MET A 262 -6.42 -18.04 19.65
CA MET A 262 -5.22 -18.68 20.18
C MET A 262 -5.47 -20.08 20.77
N ALA A 263 -6.67 -20.35 21.29
CA ALA A 263 -7.01 -21.63 21.91
C ALA A 263 -7.18 -22.78 20.89
N GLU A 264 -7.59 -22.49 19.65
CA GLU A 264 -7.83 -23.53 18.63
C GLU A 264 -6.59 -23.91 17.82
N VAL A 265 -5.62 -23.00 17.67
CA VAL A 265 -4.41 -23.24 16.87
C VAL A 265 -3.42 -24.14 17.61
N PHE A 266 -3.36 -24.06 18.94
CA PHE A 266 -2.43 -24.82 19.78
C PHE A 266 -2.63 -26.34 19.70
N LEU A 267 -3.85 -26.80 19.35
CA LEU A 267 -4.17 -28.23 19.28
C LEU A 267 -3.84 -28.87 17.91
N ARG A 268 -3.67 -28.07 16.85
CA ARG A 268 -3.47 -28.58 15.47
C ARG A 268 -2.01 -28.73 15.04
N VAL A 269 -1.08 -28.10 15.74
CA VAL A 269 0.35 -28.05 15.36
C VAL A 269 1.10 -29.35 15.70
N ILE A 270 0.59 -30.19 16.61
CA ILE A 270 1.27 -31.42 17.07
C ILE A 270 1.22 -32.58 16.04
N LEU A 271 0.44 -32.48 14.95
CA LEU A 271 0.07 -33.65 14.14
C LEU A 271 0.66 -33.74 12.71
N ARG A 272 1.57 -32.86 12.28
CA ARG A 272 2.08 -32.89 10.89
C ARG A 272 3.58 -32.66 10.77
N LEU A 273 4.36 -33.72 10.95
CA LEU A 273 5.75 -33.83 10.49
C LEU A 273 5.98 -35.26 9.97
N LEU A 274 6.33 -35.43 8.67
CA LEU A 274 7.17 -36.51 8.12
C LEU A 274 7.36 -36.39 6.56
N HIS A 275 8.64 -36.31 6.13
CA HIS A 275 9.28 -36.61 4.81
C HIS A 275 9.05 -35.66 3.58
N LEU A 276 9.96 -35.40 2.62
CA LEU A 276 11.27 -35.95 2.15
C LEU A 276 12.02 -34.94 1.20
N ALA A 277 13.34 -35.14 0.98
CA ALA A 277 14.29 -34.40 0.10
C ALA A 277 14.36 -34.94 -1.37
N VAL A 278 14.91 -34.29 -2.44
CA VAL A 278 16.36 -34.18 -2.85
C VAL A 278 16.53 -33.48 -4.25
N ARG A 279 17.59 -32.62 -4.39
CA ARG A 279 18.51 -32.17 -5.51
C ARG A 279 18.10 -31.84 -6.98
N GLY A 280 18.79 -30.80 -7.52
CA GLY A 280 19.16 -30.65 -8.95
C GLY A 280 19.97 -29.36 -9.29
N GLN A 281 21.14 -29.49 -9.93
CA GLN A 281 22.08 -28.41 -10.35
C GLN A 281 21.67 -27.71 -11.67
N CYS A 282 22.08 -26.45 -11.88
CA CYS A 282 22.10 -25.84 -13.23
C CYS A 282 23.22 -24.78 -13.43
N ARG A 283 23.63 -24.65 -14.69
CA ARG A 283 24.76 -23.88 -15.26
C ARG A 283 24.46 -22.38 -15.46
N SER A 284 25.49 -21.54 -15.43
CA SER A 284 25.42 -20.08 -15.64
C SER A 284 25.64 -19.64 -17.11
N SER A 285 24.95 -18.57 -17.52
CA SER A 285 25.14 -17.86 -18.80
C SER A 285 25.30 -16.36 -18.54
N ALA A 286 26.22 -15.71 -19.26
CA ALA A 286 26.56 -14.28 -19.11
C ALA A 286 25.60 -13.33 -19.86
N VAL A 287 25.43 -12.12 -19.31
CA VAL A 287 24.53 -11.05 -19.82
C VAL A 287 25.28 -10.05 -20.71
N ARG A 288 24.68 -9.69 -21.86
CA ARG A 288 25.14 -8.62 -22.78
C ARG A 288 24.48 -7.27 -22.45
N ARG A 289 25.21 -6.17 -22.64
CA ARG A 289 24.70 -4.79 -22.55
C ARG A 289 23.78 -4.46 -23.73
N SER A 290 22.56 -3.99 -23.45
CA SER A 290 21.58 -3.50 -24.43
C SER A 290 21.58 -1.96 -24.54
N ALA A 291 21.08 -1.45 -25.66
CA ALA A 291 20.95 -0.03 -25.96
C ALA A 291 20.01 0.72 -24.97
N PRO A 292 20.11 2.06 -24.84
CA PRO A 292 19.22 2.85 -23.98
C PRO A 292 17.76 2.70 -24.41
N ALA A 293 16.86 2.54 -23.45
CA ALA A 293 15.42 2.46 -23.73
C ALA A 293 14.89 3.80 -24.29
N PRO A 294 13.91 3.78 -25.21
CA PRO A 294 13.31 4.99 -25.74
C PRO A 294 12.62 5.80 -24.63
N LYS A 295 12.64 7.14 -24.77
CA LYS A 295 11.93 8.04 -23.86
C LYS A 295 10.42 7.95 -24.13
N GLY A 296 9.64 7.69 -23.09
CA GLY A 296 8.19 7.62 -23.14
C GLY A 296 7.54 8.95 -22.74
N LEU A 297 6.24 9.02 -22.97
CA LEU A 297 5.39 10.12 -22.49
C LEU A 297 4.80 9.75 -21.14
N SER A 298 5.05 10.58 -20.12
CA SER A 298 4.52 10.37 -18.77
C SER A 298 3.35 11.32 -18.45
N SER A 299 2.35 10.82 -17.74
CA SER A 299 1.23 11.63 -17.25
C SER A 299 0.72 11.10 -15.91
N ALA A 300 -0.04 11.90 -15.16
CA ALA A 300 -0.76 11.39 -14.00
C ALA A 300 -1.75 10.30 -14.45
N ALA A 301 -1.74 9.13 -13.79
CA ALA A 301 -2.64 8.03 -14.12
C ALA A 301 -3.87 8.03 -13.23
N ARG A 302 -5.05 7.96 -13.82
CA ARG A 302 -6.33 7.82 -13.13
C ARG A 302 -6.46 6.43 -12.53
N VAL A 303 -6.56 6.35 -11.21
CA VAL A 303 -6.71 5.09 -10.48
C VAL A 303 -8.19 4.83 -10.23
N SER A 304 -8.73 3.80 -10.88
CA SER A 304 -10.16 3.44 -10.83
C SER A 304 -10.36 1.96 -10.53
N GLY A 305 -11.60 1.55 -10.27
CA GLY A 305 -12.05 0.16 -10.44
C GLY A 305 -11.98 -0.24 -11.91
N GLY A 306 -11.33 -1.36 -12.16
CA GLY A 306 -11.24 -2.02 -13.45
C GLY A 306 -12.32 -3.09 -13.61
N THR A 307 -11.91 -4.23 -14.13
CA THR A 307 -12.73 -5.41 -14.29
C THR A 307 -13.02 -6.10 -12.96
N GLU A 308 -14.19 -6.73 -12.90
CA GLU A 308 -14.59 -7.56 -11.77
C GLU A 308 -13.62 -8.73 -11.59
N HIS A 309 -13.25 -8.98 -10.34
CA HIS A 309 -12.48 -10.13 -9.91
C HIS A 309 -13.40 -11.26 -9.44
N ASP A 310 -14.29 -10.97 -8.49
CA ASP A 310 -15.26 -11.91 -7.92
C ASP A 310 -16.34 -11.21 -7.08
N VAL A 311 -17.27 -12.02 -6.54
CA VAL A 311 -18.27 -11.61 -5.55
C VAL A 311 -17.82 -12.08 -4.16
N TRP A 312 -17.65 -11.15 -3.23
CA TRP A 312 -17.08 -11.37 -1.92
C TRP A 312 -18.13 -11.43 -0.81
N LYS A 313 -17.91 -12.32 0.18
CA LYS A 313 -18.82 -12.55 1.31
C LYS A 313 -18.66 -11.54 2.46
N GLY A 314 -17.73 -10.60 2.34
CA GLY A 314 -17.36 -9.67 3.40
C GLY A 314 -16.28 -10.22 4.33
N LEU A 315 -16.00 -9.44 5.38
CA LEU A 315 -14.90 -9.67 6.33
C LEU A 315 -15.04 -11.01 7.08
N SER A 316 -13.94 -11.57 7.57
CA SER A 316 -13.99 -12.74 8.46
C SER A 316 -14.33 -12.32 9.89
N ILE A 317 -13.77 -11.19 10.35
CA ILE A 317 -14.04 -10.62 11.68
C ILE A 317 -14.98 -9.42 11.55
N LYS A 318 -16.06 -9.43 12.34
CA LYS A 318 -17.18 -8.48 12.25
C LYS A 318 -17.14 -7.38 13.32
N SER A 319 -16.52 -7.66 14.47
CA SER A 319 -16.32 -6.71 15.57
C SER A 319 -14.85 -6.67 15.99
N PRO A 320 -13.96 -6.15 15.11
CA PRO A 320 -12.56 -6.02 15.44
C PRO A 320 -12.35 -5.00 16.57
N LYS A 321 -11.28 -5.17 17.35
CA LYS A 321 -10.88 -4.21 18.40
C LYS A 321 -9.56 -3.58 18.04
N ARG A 322 -9.49 -2.25 18.15
CA ARG A 322 -8.28 -1.48 17.94
C ARG A 322 -7.17 -1.93 18.91
N ASN A 323 -5.94 -2.07 18.43
CA ASN A 323 -4.77 -2.18 19.28
C ASN A 323 -4.52 -0.84 19.98
N GLY A 324 -4.50 -0.83 21.32
CA GLY A 324 -4.35 0.38 22.13
C GLY A 324 -2.94 0.97 22.19
N ALA A 325 -1.94 0.33 21.59
CA ALA A 325 -0.55 0.79 21.59
C ALA A 325 0.01 1.11 20.19
N GLU A 326 -0.66 0.68 19.13
CA GLU A 326 -0.15 0.85 17.76
C GLU A 326 -0.90 1.95 17.01
N HIS A 327 -0.14 2.88 16.43
CA HIS A 327 -0.66 4.02 15.69
C HIS A 327 -1.12 3.65 14.27
N VAL A 328 -2.08 4.41 13.73
CA VAL A 328 -2.49 4.23 12.33
C VAL A 328 -1.32 4.57 11.40
N THR A 329 -1.14 3.76 10.36
CA THR A 329 -0.19 4.07 9.29
C THR A 329 -0.91 4.28 7.97
N VAL A 330 -0.48 5.29 7.23
CA VAL A 330 -1.05 5.71 5.95
C VAL A 330 0.01 5.60 4.86
N THR A 331 -0.23 4.78 3.85
CA THR A 331 0.59 4.69 2.63
C THR A 331 -0.14 5.35 1.48
N ILE A 332 0.43 6.41 0.91
CA ILE A 332 -0.10 7.07 -0.30
C ILE A 332 0.82 6.74 -1.47
N VAL A 333 0.27 6.11 -2.51
CA VAL A 333 0.96 5.84 -3.77
C VAL A 333 0.35 6.69 -4.88
N ILE A 334 1.17 7.54 -5.49
CA ILE A 334 0.82 8.41 -6.62
C ILE A 334 1.16 7.70 -7.93
N TYR A 335 0.16 7.45 -8.77
CA TYR A 335 0.31 6.71 -10.02
C TYR A 335 0.55 7.64 -11.20
N ASN A 336 1.55 7.31 -12.01
CA ASN A 336 1.83 7.94 -13.28
C ASN A 336 1.82 6.87 -14.38
N ALA A 337 1.25 7.18 -15.53
CA ALA A 337 1.29 6.33 -16.72
C ALA A 337 2.52 6.68 -17.55
N VAL A 338 3.13 5.70 -18.19
CA VAL A 338 4.22 5.90 -19.15
C VAL A 338 3.93 5.11 -20.42
N ARG A 339 3.80 5.83 -21.54
CA ARG A 339 3.54 5.24 -22.85
C ARG A 339 4.78 5.30 -23.73
N GLY A 340 5.05 4.22 -24.47
CA GLY A 340 6.05 4.20 -25.55
C GLY A 340 7.51 4.24 -25.08
N GLY A 341 7.81 4.01 -23.80
CA GLY A 341 9.17 4.05 -23.30
C GLY A 341 9.30 4.11 -21.78
N VAL A 342 10.33 4.80 -21.31
CA VAL A 342 10.61 5.06 -19.89
C VAL A 342 10.35 6.53 -19.54
N PRO A 343 10.01 6.88 -18.29
CA PRO A 343 9.80 8.26 -17.92
C PRO A 343 11.08 9.08 -18.11
N THR A 344 10.92 10.37 -18.41
CA THR A 344 12.07 11.28 -18.51
C THR A 344 12.65 11.58 -17.13
N PRO A 345 13.94 11.98 -17.02
CA PRO A 345 14.50 12.45 -15.75
C PRO A 345 13.71 13.60 -15.12
N GLU A 346 13.11 14.45 -15.96
CA GLU A 346 12.26 15.57 -15.55
C GLU A 346 10.94 15.07 -14.93
N ASP A 347 10.31 14.05 -15.51
CA ASP A 347 9.10 13.43 -14.94
C ASP A 347 9.41 12.75 -13.60
N VAL A 348 10.54 12.05 -13.50
CA VAL A 348 10.98 11.41 -12.25
C VAL A 348 11.25 12.46 -11.17
N ALA A 349 11.91 13.56 -11.53
CA ALA A 349 12.14 14.68 -10.63
C ALA A 349 10.82 15.32 -10.18
N ALA A 350 9.89 15.61 -11.10
CA ALA A 350 8.59 16.19 -10.78
C ALA A 350 7.77 15.30 -9.83
N ALA A 351 7.83 13.98 -10.00
CA ALA A 351 7.17 13.05 -9.10
C ALA A 351 7.81 13.09 -7.70
N ILE A 352 9.14 13.11 -7.59
CA ILE A 352 9.85 13.19 -6.30
C ILE A 352 9.64 14.54 -5.62
N ASP A 353 9.67 15.64 -6.37
CA ASP A 353 9.42 17.00 -5.87
C ASP A 353 8.01 17.11 -5.27
N ASP A 354 7.02 16.43 -5.87
CA ASP A 354 5.68 16.31 -5.32
C ASP A 354 5.71 15.57 -3.97
N LEU A 355 6.37 14.40 -3.86
CA LEU A 355 6.51 13.67 -2.59
C LEU A 355 7.21 14.53 -1.51
N GLU A 356 8.28 15.23 -1.86
CA GLU A 356 9.03 16.12 -0.97
C GLU A 356 8.20 17.34 -0.53
N GLY A 357 7.36 17.88 -1.42
CA GLY A 357 6.36 18.89 -1.08
C GLY A 357 5.38 18.37 -0.03
N LEU A 358 4.89 17.14 -0.18
CA LEU A 358 3.97 16.52 0.77
C LEU A 358 4.61 16.24 2.13
N TYR A 359 5.85 15.73 2.17
CA TYR A 359 6.57 15.55 3.43
C TYR A 359 6.80 16.87 4.18
N ARG A 360 7.09 17.97 3.47
CA ARG A 360 7.24 19.31 4.08
C ARG A 360 5.93 19.87 4.64
N ALA A 361 4.78 19.37 4.17
CA ALA A 361 3.47 19.79 4.65
C ALA A 361 2.96 18.95 5.83
N CYS A 362 3.64 17.86 6.19
CA CYS A 362 3.34 17.11 7.41
C CYS A 362 3.70 17.93 8.66
N ALA A 363 3.05 17.62 9.79
CA ALA A 363 3.34 18.26 11.07
C ALA A 363 4.81 18.05 11.48
N ASP A 364 5.36 16.89 11.16
CA ASP A 364 6.80 16.63 11.25
C ASP A 364 7.22 15.59 10.19
N THR A 365 8.51 15.53 9.89
CA THR A 365 9.12 14.55 8.99
C THR A 365 10.51 14.13 9.47
N GLY A 366 10.94 12.94 9.06
CA GLY A 366 12.26 12.42 9.37
C GLY A 366 12.42 10.98 8.91
N ARG A 367 13.36 10.29 9.52
CA ARG A 367 13.69 8.88 9.28
C ARG A 367 13.13 8.02 10.40
N LEU A 368 12.75 6.78 10.10
CA LEU A 368 12.23 5.83 11.10
C LEU A 368 13.13 5.69 12.34
N ALA A 369 14.45 5.75 12.17
CA ALA A 369 15.41 5.69 13.28
C ALA A 369 15.35 6.91 14.21
N ASP A 370 14.84 8.06 13.76
CA ASP A 370 14.78 9.29 14.57
C ASP A 370 13.85 9.11 15.77
N THR A 371 14.15 9.81 16.87
CA THR A 371 13.43 9.70 18.15
C THR A 371 11.96 10.15 18.04
N LYS A 372 11.65 11.08 17.14
CA LYS A 372 10.27 11.50 16.86
C LYS A 372 9.37 10.36 16.35
N PHE A 373 9.95 9.27 15.84
CA PHE A 373 9.24 8.05 15.40
C PHE A 373 9.34 6.92 16.42
N ASP A 374 9.73 7.17 17.67
CA ASP A 374 9.75 6.17 18.76
C ASP A 374 8.36 5.55 19.00
N PHE A 375 7.28 6.27 18.70
CA PHE A 375 5.91 5.76 18.76
C PHE A 375 5.61 4.62 17.77
N MET A 376 6.46 4.40 16.75
CA MET A 376 6.37 3.28 15.81
C MET A 376 7.39 2.17 16.11
N LYS A 377 8.10 2.25 17.23
CA LYS A 377 9.18 1.32 17.57
C LYS A 377 8.88 0.62 18.88
N GLU A 378 9.20 -0.66 18.94
CA GLU A 378 9.19 -1.43 20.18
C GLU A 378 10.53 -2.13 20.40
N GLN A 379 11.02 -2.13 21.63
CA GLN A 379 12.19 -2.92 22.00
C GLN A 379 11.83 -4.41 21.93
N LEU A 380 12.53 -5.18 21.09
CA LEU A 380 12.30 -6.63 21.00
C LEU A 380 12.69 -7.29 22.32
N LYS A 381 11.76 -8.08 22.87
CA LYS A 381 11.94 -8.86 24.10
C LYS A 381 12.53 -10.23 23.75
N VAL A 382 13.18 -10.88 24.71
CA VAL A 382 13.79 -12.21 24.53
C VAL A 382 12.78 -13.25 24.03
N ARG A 383 11.52 -13.15 24.47
CA ARG A 383 10.42 -13.99 23.98
C ARG A 383 10.14 -13.79 22.48
N ASP A 384 10.21 -12.55 21.99
CA ASP A 384 10.02 -12.24 20.58
C ASP A 384 11.11 -12.91 19.74
N MET A 385 12.35 -12.97 20.24
CA MET A 385 13.46 -13.68 19.57
C MET A 385 13.23 -15.19 19.45
N VAL A 386 12.59 -15.82 20.44
CA VAL A 386 12.24 -17.25 20.43
C VAL A 386 11.07 -17.52 19.46
N ASP A 387 10.05 -16.66 19.46
CA ASP A 387 8.93 -16.75 18.53
C ASP A 387 9.38 -16.47 17.08
N ILE A 388 10.35 -15.57 16.87
CA ILE A 388 11.02 -15.32 15.58
C ILE A 388 11.81 -16.55 15.11
N THR A 389 12.59 -17.17 16.00
CA THR A 389 13.37 -18.39 15.67
C THR A 389 12.44 -19.53 15.25
N THR A 390 11.29 -19.64 15.91
CA THR A 390 10.25 -20.61 15.56
C THR A 390 9.59 -20.24 14.22
N LYS A 391 9.29 -18.97 13.95
CA LYS A 391 8.75 -18.51 12.65
C LYS A 391 9.70 -18.82 11.49
N VAL A 392 11.00 -18.63 11.65
CA VAL A 392 12.02 -18.96 10.62
C VAL A 392 12.02 -20.47 10.30
N ALA A 393 11.75 -21.33 11.28
CA ALA A 393 11.69 -22.79 11.09
C ALA A 393 10.44 -23.27 10.32
N PHE A 394 9.38 -22.44 10.21
CA PHE A 394 8.09 -22.81 9.61
C PHE A 394 7.67 -21.98 8.38
N GLN A 395 8.55 -21.14 7.84
CA GLN A 395 8.29 -20.51 6.54
C GLN A 395 8.47 -21.54 5.41
N PRO A 396 7.56 -21.60 4.42
CA PRO A 396 7.78 -22.45 3.24
C PRO A 396 9.07 -21.99 2.54
N PHE A 397 9.89 -22.95 2.11
CA PHE A 397 11.18 -22.71 1.48
C PHE A 397 11.12 -21.58 0.45
N GLY A 398 11.79 -20.47 0.77
CA GLY A 398 12.17 -19.46 -0.21
C GLY A 398 13.17 -20.08 -1.18
N VAL A 399 12.91 -19.93 -2.46
CA VAL A 399 13.89 -20.20 -3.52
C VAL A 399 15.04 -19.19 -3.40
N ASP A 400 16.28 -19.67 -3.46
CA ASP A 400 17.48 -18.81 -3.38
C ASP A 400 17.53 -17.78 -4.51
N VAL A 401 17.99 -16.58 -4.16
CA VAL A 401 18.32 -15.49 -5.10
C VAL A 401 19.85 -15.33 -5.11
N LEU A 402 20.47 -15.65 -6.25
CA LEU A 402 21.91 -15.46 -6.47
C LEU A 402 22.22 -14.01 -6.94
N HIS A 403 23.40 -13.47 -6.60
CA HIS A 403 23.94 -12.12 -6.93
C HIS A 403 23.37 -10.90 -6.18
N TYR A 404 23.01 -11.04 -4.90
CA TYR A 404 22.48 -9.91 -4.13
C TYR A 404 23.53 -8.85 -3.74
N ASP A 405 24.83 -9.16 -3.89
CA ASP A 405 25.96 -8.38 -3.36
C ASP A 405 27.05 -8.03 -4.40
N VAL A 406 26.87 -8.38 -5.66
CA VAL A 406 27.69 -7.86 -6.77
C VAL A 406 26.86 -6.78 -7.47
N PHE A 407 27.42 -5.58 -7.68
CA PHE A 407 26.73 -4.52 -8.44
C PHE A 407 26.35 -5.01 -9.86
N PRO A 408 25.04 -5.04 -10.19
CA PRO A 408 24.50 -5.24 -11.52
C PRO A 408 24.18 -3.91 -12.24
#